data_AF-A0A2V0PPC0-F1
#
_entry.id   AF-A0A2V0PPC0-F1
#
_cell.length_a   1.000
_cell.length_b   1.000
_cell.length_c   1.000
_cell.angle_alpha   90.00
_cell.angle_beta   90.00
_cell.angle_gamma   90.00
#
_symmetry.space_group_name_H-M   'P 1'
#
loop_
_entity.id
_entity.type
_entity.pdbx_description
1 polymer ?
#
loop_
_entity_poly.entity_id
_entity_poly.type
_entity_poly.pdbx_seq_one_letter_code
_entity_poly.pdbx_strand_id
1 'polypeptide(L)'
;MASADLVTQLQDQLHTVSKMFFDFVGILQRDAPPLPLDGEPLAPPPTAVTAAASAAAPGDGGPPAFDVEATTQLMASQLIAQFKATEALISALPPAPGPDGAAASDRARALQEEHAAVSAALDAAAAEAEAQLGELQRLFAELAAARLRDARAGVALPPLPAVD
;
A
#
# COMPACT_ATOMS: atom_id res chain seq x y z
N MET A 1 -6.52 -0.86 -5.20
CA MET A 1 -5.09 -0.75 -5.52
C MET A 1 -4.94 -1.11 -6.99
N ALA A 2 -4.37 -0.22 -7.81
CA ALA A 2 -4.31 -0.44 -9.26
C ALA A 2 -3.31 -1.57 -9.58
N SER A 3 -3.57 -2.38 -10.62
CA SER A 3 -2.69 -3.48 -11.03
C SER A 3 -1.23 -3.03 -11.28
N ALA A 4 -1.04 -1.82 -11.79
CA ALA A 4 0.28 -1.23 -12.00
C ALA A 4 1.08 -1.00 -10.70
N ASP A 5 0.38 -0.72 -9.60
CA ASP A 5 0.98 -0.51 -8.27
C ASP A 5 1.46 -1.84 -7.68
N LEU A 6 0.66 -2.91 -7.84
CA LEU A 6 1.01 -4.27 -7.42
C LEU A 6 2.23 -4.82 -8.17
N VAL A 7 2.32 -4.59 -9.49
CA VAL A 7 3.48 -5.03 -10.28
C VAL A 7 4.75 -4.28 -9.86
N THR A 8 4.66 -2.98 -9.61
CA THR A 8 5.79 -2.18 -9.10
C THR A 8 6.23 -2.68 -7.73
N GLN A 9 5.28 -2.91 -6.82
CA GLN A 9 5.55 -3.46 -5.51
C GLN A 9 6.21 -4.85 -5.57
N LEU A 10 5.80 -5.71 -6.52
CA LEU A 10 6.42 -7.01 -6.73
C LEU A 10 7.88 -6.88 -7.20
N GLN A 11 8.17 -5.93 -8.09
CA GLN A 11 9.53 -5.65 -8.56
C GLN A 11 10.43 -5.17 -7.41
N ASP A 12 9.92 -4.28 -6.55
CA ASP A 12 10.64 -3.78 -5.39
C ASP A 12 10.93 -4.88 -4.36
N GLN A 13 9.96 -5.79 -4.15
CA GLN A 13 10.15 -6.95 -3.28
C GLN A 13 11.21 -7.90 -3.83
N LEU A 14 11.20 -8.18 -5.14
CA LEU A 14 12.22 -9.01 -5.77
C LEU A 14 13.62 -8.38 -5.70
N HIS A 15 13.71 -7.06 -5.87
CA HIS A 15 14.96 -6.32 -5.67
C HIS A 15 15.46 -6.43 -4.23
N THR A 16 14.56 -6.28 -3.26
CA THR A 16 14.88 -6.40 -1.83
C THR A 16 15.40 -7.80 -1.48
N VAL A 17 14.72 -8.86 -1.94
CA VAL A 17 15.16 -10.25 -1.73
C VAL A 17 16.54 -10.47 -2.36
N SER A 18 16.77 -9.97 -3.57
CA SER A 18 18.06 -10.09 -4.25
C SER A 18 19.19 -9.42 -3.47
N LYS A 19 18.93 -8.24 -2.90
CA LYS A 19 19.86 -7.54 -2.02
C LYS A 19 20.12 -8.32 -0.73
N MET A 20 19.08 -8.87 -0.10
CA MET A 20 19.24 -9.70 1.11
C MET A 20 20.13 -10.91 0.85
N PHE A 21 19.98 -11.59 -0.29
CA PHE A 21 20.88 -12.69 -0.65
C PHE A 21 22.34 -12.24 -0.77
N PHE A 22 22.58 -11.11 -1.46
CA PHE A 22 23.92 -10.55 -1.60
C PHE A 22 24.54 -10.21 -0.22
N ASP A 23 23.79 -9.52 0.63
CA ASP A 23 24.24 -9.10 1.95
C ASP A 23 24.48 -10.31 2.87
N PHE A 24 23.58 -11.29 2.89
CA PHE A 24 23.67 -12.48 3.74
C PHE A 24 24.84 -13.37 3.35
N VAL A 25 25.02 -13.63 2.05
CA VAL A 25 26.18 -14.39 1.56
C VAL A 25 27.48 -13.62 1.85
N GLY A 26 27.49 -12.30 1.67
CA GLY A 26 28.66 -11.47 1.97
C GLY A 26 29.06 -11.49 3.44
N ILE A 27 28.08 -11.40 4.36
CA ILE A 27 28.33 -11.49 5.80
C ILE A 27 28.88 -12.87 6.16
N LEU A 28 28.26 -13.95 5.65
CA LEU A 28 28.73 -15.31 5.92
C LEU A 28 30.14 -15.56 5.37
N GLN A 29 30.48 -15.05 4.19
CA GLN A 29 31.83 -15.20 3.63
C GLN A 29 32.89 -14.40 4.40
N ARG A 30 32.53 -13.21 4.91
CA ARG A 30 33.45 -12.32 5.62
C ARG A 30 33.68 -12.75 7.07
N ASP A 31 32.62 -13.14 7.76
CA ASP A 31 32.61 -13.30 9.21
C ASP A 31 32.59 -14.77 9.67
N ALA A 32 32.41 -15.74 8.75
CA ALA A 32 32.51 -17.16 9.11
C ALA A 32 33.93 -17.51 9.57
N PRO A 33 34.09 -18.12 10.76
CA PRO A 33 35.38 -18.63 11.20
C PRO A 33 35.82 -19.77 10.28
N PRO A 34 37.14 -19.92 10.06
CA PRO A 34 37.65 -21.04 9.29
C PRO A 34 37.32 -22.36 10.00
N LEU A 35 36.98 -23.38 9.21
CA LEU A 35 36.65 -24.72 9.72
C LEU A 35 37.89 -25.62 9.60
N PRO A 36 38.31 -26.33 10.65
CA PRO A 36 39.46 -27.24 10.57
C PRO A 36 39.08 -28.45 9.72
N LEU A 37 39.89 -28.74 8.70
CA LEU A 37 39.84 -30.01 7.99
C LEU A 37 40.62 -31.03 8.83
N ASP A 38 39.99 -32.15 9.19
CA ASP A 38 40.63 -33.30 9.85
C ASP A 38 41.39 -33.01 11.16
N GLY A 39 40.95 -31.99 11.92
CA GLY A 39 41.53 -31.68 13.24
C GLY A 39 42.87 -30.96 13.21
N GLU A 40 43.28 -30.41 12.06
CA GLU A 40 44.47 -29.54 12.00
C GLU A 40 44.25 -28.24 12.80
N PRO A 41 45.28 -27.77 13.53
CA PRO A 41 45.22 -26.49 14.22
C PRO A 41 45.11 -25.36 13.19
N LEU A 42 44.04 -24.58 13.29
CA LEU A 42 43.80 -23.44 12.40
C LEU A 42 44.95 -22.43 12.49
N ALA A 43 45.47 -22.01 11.34
CA ALA A 43 46.45 -20.94 11.28
C ALA A 43 45.85 -19.67 11.92
N PRO A 44 46.60 -18.96 12.79
CA PRO A 44 46.11 -17.74 13.40
C PRO A 44 45.81 -16.72 12.30
N PRO A 45 44.71 -15.92 12.42
CA PRO A 45 44.37 -14.93 11.42
C PRO A 45 45.51 -13.93 11.23
N PRO A 46 45.71 -13.36 10.03
CA PRO A 46 46.79 -12.40 9.77
C PRO A 46 46.70 -11.12 10.62
N THR A 47 45.55 -10.87 11.26
CA THR A 47 45.33 -9.78 12.23
C THR A 47 45.82 -10.09 13.65
N ALA A 48 46.20 -11.33 13.96
CA ALA A 48 46.75 -11.69 15.27
C ALA A 48 48.11 -11.05 15.57
N VAL A 49 48.83 -10.57 14.54
CA VAL A 49 50.16 -9.94 14.70
C VAL A 49 50.06 -8.57 15.40
N THR A 50 48.91 -7.90 15.40
CA THR A 50 48.72 -6.66 16.17
C THR A 50 48.02 -6.84 17.53
N ALA A 51 47.43 -8.02 17.80
CA ALA A 51 46.81 -8.33 19.09
C ALA A 51 47.73 -9.10 20.05
N ALA A 52 48.89 -9.57 19.58
CA ALA A 52 49.88 -10.29 20.38
C ALA A 52 50.64 -9.41 21.41
N ALA A 53 50.36 -8.11 21.48
CA ALA A 53 50.98 -7.19 22.44
C ALA A 53 50.17 -7.00 23.75
N SER A 54 48.98 -7.58 23.90
CA SER A 54 48.15 -7.39 25.10
C SER A 54 47.67 -8.69 25.77
N ALA A 55 48.42 -9.79 25.66
CA ALA A 55 48.12 -11.02 26.38
C ALA A 55 48.88 -11.09 27.72
N ALA A 56 48.43 -10.31 28.71
CA ALA A 56 48.80 -10.48 30.11
C ALA A 56 47.72 -9.94 31.07
N ALA A 57 46.62 -10.68 31.26
CA ALA A 57 45.83 -10.71 32.50
C ALA A 57 44.75 -11.82 32.44
N PRO A 58 44.46 -12.53 33.54
CA PRO A 58 43.37 -13.49 33.60
C PRO A 58 42.05 -12.74 33.88
N GLY A 59 41.14 -12.80 32.91
CA GLY A 59 39.81 -12.20 32.97
C GLY A 59 39.67 -10.98 32.08
N ASP A 60 39.15 -11.16 30.85
CA ASP A 60 38.27 -10.20 30.17
C ASP A 60 37.92 -10.68 28.76
N GLY A 61 36.75 -10.23 28.27
CA GLY A 61 36.08 -10.67 27.07
C GLY A 61 36.92 -10.61 25.79
N GLY A 62 37.11 -11.77 25.16
CA GLY A 62 37.47 -11.84 23.74
C GLY A 62 36.33 -11.28 22.88
N PRO A 63 36.62 -10.75 21.67
CA PRO A 63 35.57 -10.29 20.76
C PRO A 63 34.56 -11.40 20.55
N PRO A 64 33.24 -11.10 20.53
CA PRO A 64 32.22 -12.12 20.40
C PRO A 64 32.49 -12.93 19.13
N ALA A 65 32.72 -14.24 19.29
CA ALA A 65 32.84 -15.13 18.16
C ALA A 65 31.55 -15.03 17.33
N PHE A 66 31.69 -14.87 16.01
CA PHE A 66 30.54 -14.82 15.11
C PHE A 66 29.80 -16.17 15.15
N ASP A 67 28.59 -16.15 15.68
CA ASP A 67 27.71 -17.32 15.72
C ASP A 67 27.07 -17.52 14.34
N VAL A 68 27.71 -18.37 13.53
CA VAL A 68 27.25 -18.70 12.18
C VAL A 68 25.85 -19.31 12.22
N GLU A 69 25.55 -20.17 13.20
CA GLU A 69 24.30 -20.92 13.24
C GLU A 69 23.13 -20.00 13.58
N ALA A 70 23.24 -19.21 14.66
CA ALA A 70 22.21 -18.25 15.02
C ALA A 70 22.01 -17.16 13.95
N THR A 71 23.10 -16.68 13.36
CA THR A 71 23.04 -15.66 12.30
C THR A 71 22.39 -16.20 11.03
N THR A 72 22.76 -17.41 10.61
CA THR A 72 22.16 -18.07 9.44
C THR A 72 20.68 -18.35 9.66
N GLN A 73 20.29 -18.79 10.86
CA GLN A 73 18.90 -19.05 11.20
C GLN A 73 18.06 -17.76 11.15
N LEU A 74 18.59 -16.66 11.68
CA LEU A 74 17.95 -15.35 11.61
C LEU A 74 17.77 -14.90 10.15
N MET A 75 18.84 -14.96 9.35
CA MET A 75 18.83 -14.61 7.92
C MET A 75 17.83 -15.47 7.13
N ALA A 76 17.79 -16.77 7.39
CA ALA A 76 16.85 -17.69 6.76
C ALA A 76 15.39 -17.36 7.12
N SER A 77 15.11 -17.04 8.39
CA SER A 77 13.76 -16.64 8.82
C SER A 77 13.30 -15.35 8.14
N GLN A 78 14.20 -14.40 7.94
CA GLN A 78 13.92 -13.13 7.25
C GLN A 78 13.64 -13.36 5.75
N LEU A 79 14.41 -14.22 5.09
CA LEU A 79 14.14 -14.61 3.70
C LEU A 79 12.76 -15.27 3.56
N ILE A 80 12.44 -16.23 4.44
CA ILE A 80 11.14 -16.92 4.41
C ILE A 80 9.99 -15.92 4.58
N ALA A 81 10.13 -14.95 5.48
CA ALA A 81 9.12 -13.90 5.66
C ALA A 81 8.93 -13.06 4.38
N GLN A 82 10.01 -12.69 3.70
CA GLN A 82 9.94 -11.93 2.45
C GLN A 82 9.38 -12.76 1.28
N PHE A 83 9.70 -14.06 1.20
CA PHE A 83 9.10 -14.95 0.21
C PHE A 83 7.59 -15.09 0.42
N LYS A 84 7.12 -15.19 1.68
CA LYS A 84 5.68 -15.20 1.98
C LYS A 84 5.00 -13.88 1.58
N ALA A 85 5.65 -12.74 1.80
CA ALA A 85 5.13 -11.45 1.35
C ALA A 85 5.04 -11.38 -0.18
N THR A 86 6.05 -11.91 -0.88
CA THR A 86 6.07 -12.00 -2.35
C THR A 86 4.97 -12.93 -2.87
N GLU A 87 4.76 -14.09 -2.23
CA GLU A 87 3.69 -15.03 -2.58
C GLU A 87 2.31 -14.43 -2.38
N ALA A 88 2.10 -13.66 -1.30
CA ALA A 88 0.86 -12.93 -1.06
C ALA A 88 0.59 -11.90 -2.17
N LEU A 89 1.62 -11.19 -2.65
CA LEU A 89 1.50 -10.26 -3.77
C LEU A 89 1.18 -10.99 -5.07
N ILE A 90 1.83 -12.12 -5.35
CA ILE A 90 1.53 -12.95 -6.53
C ILE A 90 0.09 -13.46 -6.50
N SER A 91 -0.40 -13.89 -5.34
CA SER A 91 -1.79 -14.33 -5.16
C SER A 91 -2.80 -13.19 -5.33
N ALA A 92 -2.39 -11.94 -5.03
CA ALA A 92 -3.21 -10.75 -5.21
C ALA A 92 -3.21 -10.21 -6.66
N LEU A 93 -2.37 -10.73 -7.56
CA LEU A 93 -2.37 -10.28 -8.95
C LEU A 93 -3.70 -10.63 -9.62
N PRO A 94 -4.33 -9.69 -10.34
CA PRO A 94 -5.52 -9.99 -11.12
C PRO A 94 -5.19 -11.03 -12.20
N PRO A 95 -6.15 -11.91 -12.55
CA PRO A 95 -5.92 -12.91 -13.58
C PRO A 95 -5.47 -12.23 -14.86
N ALA A 96 -4.35 -12.69 -15.41
CA ALA A 96 -3.81 -12.13 -16.64
C ALA A 96 -4.91 -12.17 -17.71
N PRO A 97 -5.14 -11.06 -18.45
CA PRO A 97 -5.97 -11.14 -19.62
C PRO A 97 -5.39 -12.22 -20.53
N GLY A 98 -6.25 -13.07 -21.10
CA GLY A 98 -5.83 -14.08 -22.07
C GLY A 98 -5.00 -13.45 -23.21
N PRO A 99 -4.31 -14.27 -24.02
CA PRO A 99 -3.31 -13.79 -24.99
C PRO A 99 -3.82 -12.68 -25.92
N ASP A 100 -5.13 -12.64 -26.18
CA ASP A 100 -5.74 -11.69 -27.11
C ASP A 100 -6.17 -10.36 -26.46
N GLY A 101 -6.12 -10.21 -25.13
CA GLY A 101 -6.56 -8.99 -24.43
C GLY A 101 -8.04 -8.62 -24.60
N ALA A 102 -8.75 -9.30 -25.49
CA ALA A 102 -10.11 -9.01 -25.93
C ALA A 102 -11.09 -8.99 -24.77
N ALA A 103 -10.99 -9.96 -23.85
CA ALA A 103 -11.86 -10.02 -22.68
C ALA A 103 -11.72 -8.79 -21.75
N ALA A 104 -10.52 -8.22 -21.62
CA ALA A 104 -10.30 -7.00 -20.84
C ALA A 104 -10.82 -5.76 -21.59
N SER A 105 -10.61 -5.70 -22.90
CA SER A 105 -11.13 -4.62 -23.76
C SER A 105 -12.66 -4.60 -23.81
N ASP A 106 -13.31 -5.77 -23.95
CA ASP A 106 -14.77 -5.90 -23.97
C ASP A 106 -15.38 -5.49 -22.64
N ARG A 107 -14.74 -5.89 -21.52
CA ARG A 107 -15.15 -5.47 -20.19
C ARG A 107 -14.99 -3.96 -19.98
N ALA A 108 -13.91 -3.37 -20.51
CA ALA A 108 -13.71 -1.93 -20.47
C ALA A 108 -14.78 -1.18 -21.28
N ARG A 109 -15.13 -1.68 -22.47
CA ARG A 109 -16.20 -1.11 -23.29
C ARG A 109 -17.56 -1.18 -22.58
N ALA A 110 -17.90 -2.33 -22.01
CA ALA A 110 -19.15 -2.50 -21.26
C ALA A 110 -19.23 -1.52 -20.06
N LEU A 111 -18.13 -1.36 -19.32
CA LEU A 111 -18.05 -0.39 -18.22
C LEU A 111 -18.17 1.06 -18.70
N GLN A 112 -17.62 1.40 -19.87
CA GLN A 112 -17.76 2.73 -20.46
C GLN A 112 -19.21 3.02 -20.88
N GLU A 113 -19.89 2.03 -21.45
CA GLU A 113 -21.31 2.15 -21.82
C GLU A 113 -22.20 2.29 -20.57
N GLU A 114 -21.95 1.50 -19.53
CA GLU A 114 -22.65 1.62 -18.25
C GLU A 114 -22.39 2.98 -17.60
N HIS A 115 -21.14 3.43 -17.56
CA HIS A 115 -20.79 4.73 -17.02
C HIS A 115 -21.46 5.87 -17.80
N ALA A 116 -21.50 5.80 -19.13
CA ALA A 116 -22.20 6.78 -19.96
C ALA A 116 -23.70 6.82 -19.66
N ALA A 117 -24.34 5.66 -19.54
CA ALA A 117 -25.76 5.56 -19.20
C ALA A 117 -26.05 6.12 -17.79
N VAL A 118 -25.22 5.79 -16.79
CA VAL A 118 -25.34 6.30 -15.43
C VAL A 118 -25.12 7.82 -15.39
N SER A 119 -24.13 8.34 -16.13
CA SER A 119 -23.90 9.79 -16.20
C SER A 119 -25.08 10.54 -16.82
N ALA A 120 -25.66 10.03 -17.90
CA ALA A 120 -26.83 10.64 -18.53
C ALA A 120 -28.07 10.60 -17.60
N ALA A 121 -28.25 9.52 -16.85
CA ALA A 121 -29.32 9.43 -15.87
C ALA A 121 -29.13 10.42 -14.70
N LEU A 122 -27.89 10.60 -14.24
CA LEU A 122 -27.55 11.59 -13.22
C LEU A 122 -27.80 13.02 -13.72
N ASP A 123 -27.42 13.34 -14.94
CA ASP A 123 -27.64 14.66 -15.54
C ASP A 123 -29.14 14.96 -15.69
N ALA A 124 -29.94 13.96 -16.11
CA ALA A 124 -31.39 14.12 -16.21
C ALA A 124 -32.04 14.35 -14.84
N ALA A 125 -31.63 13.59 -13.82
CA ALA A 125 -32.13 13.77 -12.46
C ALA A 125 -31.72 15.14 -11.87
N ALA A 126 -30.51 15.61 -12.17
CA ALA A 126 -30.05 16.94 -11.76
C ALA A 126 -30.88 18.05 -12.42
N ALA A 127 -31.15 17.95 -13.73
CA ALA A 127 -31.98 18.90 -14.45
C ALA A 127 -33.43 18.94 -13.91
N GLU A 128 -34.00 17.79 -13.57
CA GLU A 128 -35.32 17.72 -12.94
C GLU A 128 -35.33 18.38 -11.56
N ALA A 129 -34.32 18.11 -10.73
CA ALA A 129 -34.19 18.72 -9.41
C ALA A 129 -34.01 20.25 -9.50
N GLU A 130 -33.24 20.75 -10.46
CA GLU A 130 -33.09 22.19 -10.73
C GLU A 130 -34.41 22.83 -11.15
N ALA A 131 -35.18 22.17 -12.01
CA ALA A 131 -36.50 22.66 -12.43
C ALA A 131 -37.48 22.72 -11.25
N GLN A 132 -37.51 21.70 -10.40
CA GLN A 132 -38.34 21.67 -9.18
C GLN A 132 -37.92 22.78 -8.20
N LEU A 133 -36.62 23.01 -8.03
CA LEU A 133 -36.10 24.09 -7.19
C LEU A 133 -36.53 25.47 -7.72
N GLY A 134 -36.44 25.68 -9.04
CA GLY A 134 -36.90 26.91 -9.68
C GLY A 134 -38.39 27.16 -9.46
N GLU A 135 -39.22 26.11 -9.56
CA GLU A 135 -40.66 26.23 -9.31
C GLU A 135 -40.98 26.52 -7.83
N LEU A 136 -40.29 25.87 -6.88
CA LEU A 136 -40.42 26.19 -5.46
C LEU A 136 -40.03 27.65 -5.19
N GLN A 137 -38.92 28.13 -5.74
CA GLN A 137 -38.49 29.51 -5.59
C GLN A 137 -39.52 30.49 -6.14
N ARG A 138 -40.15 30.20 -7.29
CA ARG A 138 -41.24 31.01 -7.86
C ARG A 138 -42.45 31.06 -6.92
N LEU A 139 -42.90 29.91 -6.43
CA LEU A 139 -44.04 29.82 -5.50
C LEU A 139 -43.76 30.57 -4.18
N PHE A 140 -42.54 30.45 -3.65
CA PHE A 140 -42.12 31.20 -2.46
C PHE A 140 -42.09 32.72 -2.72
N ALA A 141 -41.64 33.15 -3.90
CA ALA A 141 -41.64 34.57 -4.26
C ALA A 141 -43.08 35.12 -4.40
N GLU A 142 -43.99 34.37 -5.01
CA GLU A 142 -45.41 34.73 -5.12
C GLU A 142 -46.08 34.82 -3.76
N LEU A 143 -45.82 33.84 -2.89
CA LEU A 143 -46.31 33.84 -1.51
C LEU A 143 -45.77 35.07 -0.76
N ALA A 144 -44.47 35.34 -0.83
CA ALA A 144 -43.87 36.52 -0.19
C ALA A 144 -44.48 37.84 -0.70
N ALA A 145 -44.72 37.95 -2.01
CA ALA A 145 -45.36 39.12 -2.61
C ALA A 145 -46.83 39.28 -2.20
N ALA A 146 -47.60 38.18 -2.09
CA ALA A 146 -48.95 38.19 -1.56
C ALA A 146 -48.97 38.64 -0.10
N ARG A 147 -48.07 38.08 0.73
CA ARG A 147 -47.95 38.46 2.15
C ARG A 147 -47.58 39.93 2.34
N LEU A 148 -46.70 40.48 1.50
CA LEU A 148 -46.35 41.90 1.53
C LEU A 148 -47.55 42.79 1.15
N ARG A 149 -48.39 42.36 0.20
CA ARG A 149 -49.61 43.07 -0.18
C ARG A 149 -50.65 43.06 0.95
N ASP A 150 -50.88 41.90 1.57
CA ASP A 150 -51.83 41.75 2.67
C ASP A 150 -51.40 42.56 3.90
N ALA A 151 -50.10 42.56 4.22
CA ALA A 151 -49.53 43.40 5.28
C ALA A 151 -49.72 44.90 5.00
N ARG A 152 -49.58 45.34 3.75
CA ARG A 152 -49.85 46.73 3.34
C ARG A 152 -51.34 47.09 3.37
N ALA A 153 -52.22 46.11 3.15
CA ALA A 153 -53.67 46.27 3.22
C ALA A 153 -54.22 46.21 4.67
N GLY A 154 -53.36 45.98 5.68
CA GLY A 154 -53.75 45.91 7.09
C GLY A 154 -54.46 44.62 7.48
N VAL A 155 -54.39 43.57 6.65
CA VAL A 155 -54.99 42.26 6.93
C VAL A 155 -54.03 41.46 7.83
N ALA A 156 -54.53 40.97 8.97
CA ALA A 156 -53.75 40.13 9.88
C ALA A 156 -53.41 38.79 9.21
N LEU A 157 -52.12 38.51 9.03
CA LEU A 157 -51.68 37.29 8.37
C LEU A 157 -51.72 36.06 9.27
N PRO A 158 -52.17 34.89 8.77
CA PRO A 158 -52.02 33.62 9.47
C PRO A 158 -50.53 33.21 9.57
N PRO A 159 -50.12 32.53 10.67
CA PRO A 159 -48.74 32.10 10.87
C PRO A 159 -48.28 31.18 9.73
N LEU A 160 -46.97 31.17 9.44
CA LEU A 160 -46.40 30.20 8.50
C LEU A 160 -46.64 28.78 9.04
N PRO A 161 -46.95 27.79 8.18
CA PRO A 161 -46.95 26.40 8.61
C PRO A 161 -45.54 26.03 9.08
N ALA A 162 -45.45 25.34 10.21
CA ALA A 162 -44.19 24.82 10.72
C ALA A 162 -43.63 23.81 9.70
N VAL A 163 -42.34 23.92 9.41
CA VAL A 163 -41.61 22.93 8.62
C VAL A 163 -41.06 21.93 9.63
N ASP A 164 -41.66 20.73 9.70
CA ASP A 164 -41.10 19.57 10.42
C ASP A 164 -39.96 18.93 9.60
#